data_AF-A0A925WM78-F1
#
_entry.id   AF-A0A925WM78-F1
#
_cell.length_a   1.000
_cell.length_b   1.000
_cell.length_c   1.000
_cell.angle_alpha   90.00
_cell.angle_beta   90.00
_cell.angle_gamma   90.00
#
_symmetry.space_group_name_H-M   'P 1'
#
loop_
_entity.id
_entity.type
_entity.pdbx_description
1 polymer ?
#
loop_
_entity_poly.entity_id
_entity_poly.type
_entity_poly.pdbx_seq_one_letter_code
_entity_poly.pdbx_strand_id
1 'polypeptide(L)'
;MSTRLTTLLMQLAAQHAPHLIAPGWDAQPDALKRVARGLANYEVLVLMGGLPQAARNDPARHIENWTAAYARLHQLVIGTLFPNYAGFSLTLPDYAQPALAVYVAQISPMVGAMAGYLVPYLASRQAHTHVSEGELRVLMDAILDRVAADDLSRPIYNMLAQDGIQLIRQMLTLPVQHIALTDFDRKLFADVPKPSIMPPKTGPLPTVKPSDSKPTAPAPEVPPPAPSDSKPTAPAPLPPPIERVVLHPIKPADRRSPPAPGWEKPKPKS
;
A
#
# COMPACT_ATOMS: atom_id res chain seq x y z
N MET A 1 8.61 -1.36 -18.05
CA MET A 1 8.84 -0.82 -16.69
C MET A 1 9.72 0.42 -16.78
N SER A 2 9.55 1.41 -15.90
CA SER A 2 10.26 2.70 -16.01
C SER A 2 11.69 2.62 -15.45
N THR A 3 12.65 3.23 -16.14
CA THR A 3 14.05 3.38 -15.69
C THR A 3 14.13 3.96 -14.27
N ARG A 4 13.21 4.88 -13.93
CA ARG A 4 13.11 5.49 -12.61
C ARG A 4 12.89 4.48 -11.48
N LEU A 5 11.96 3.53 -11.64
CA LEU A 5 11.73 2.51 -10.62
C LEU A 5 12.99 1.66 -10.43
N THR A 6 13.61 1.25 -11.53
CA THR A 6 14.84 0.44 -11.49
C THR A 6 15.94 1.18 -10.73
N THR A 7 16.22 2.43 -11.06
CA THR A 7 17.23 3.24 -10.37
C THR A 7 16.93 3.37 -8.88
N LEU A 8 15.66 3.65 -8.51
CA LEU A 8 15.25 3.75 -7.11
C LEU A 8 15.48 2.43 -6.35
N LEU A 9 15.02 1.31 -6.90
CA LEU A 9 15.21 -0.01 -6.27
C LEU A 9 16.69 -0.38 -6.13
N MET A 10 17.52 -0.04 -7.12
CA MET A 10 18.97 -0.27 -7.06
C MET A 10 19.64 0.57 -5.99
N GLN A 11 19.27 1.85 -5.87
CA GLN A 11 19.79 2.72 -4.81
C GLN A 11 19.39 2.20 -3.43
N LEU A 12 18.13 1.84 -3.23
CA LEU A 12 17.63 1.30 -1.97
C LEU A 12 18.29 -0.05 -1.64
N ALA A 13 18.44 -0.94 -2.62
CA ALA A 13 19.13 -2.21 -2.43
C ALA A 13 20.60 -2.01 -2.08
N ALA A 14 21.32 -1.13 -2.78
CA ALA A 14 22.71 -0.82 -2.46
C ALA A 14 22.89 -0.23 -1.05
N GLN A 15 21.88 0.48 -0.52
CA GLN A 15 21.93 1.07 0.81
C GLN A 15 21.53 0.10 1.92
N HIS A 16 20.47 -0.68 1.74
CA HIS A 16 19.86 -1.49 2.80
C HIS A 16 20.15 -2.98 2.68
N ALA A 17 20.34 -3.50 1.46
CA ALA A 17 20.47 -4.94 1.21
C ALA A 17 21.33 -5.23 -0.04
N PRO A 18 22.65 -4.96 0.00
CA PRO A 18 23.51 -5.02 -1.20
C PRO A 18 23.58 -6.41 -1.85
N HIS A 19 23.33 -7.47 -1.10
CA HIS A 19 23.32 -8.84 -1.59
C HIS A 19 22.12 -9.13 -2.52
N LEU A 20 21.07 -8.29 -2.53
CA LEU A 20 19.93 -8.43 -3.46
C LEU A 20 20.30 -8.13 -4.92
N ILE A 21 21.42 -7.43 -5.14
CA ILE A 21 21.90 -6.99 -6.46
C ILE A 21 23.23 -7.69 -6.84
N ALA A 22 23.33 -8.99 -6.55
CA ALA A 22 24.48 -9.81 -6.96
C ALA A 22 24.65 -9.84 -8.49
N PRO A 23 25.86 -10.11 -9.01
CA PRO A 23 26.08 -10.22 -10.46
C PRO A 23 25.06 -11.15 -11.14
N GLY A 24 24.38 -10.65 -12.18
CA GLY A 24 23.32 -11.38 -12.90
C GLY A 24 21.93 -11.37 -12.24
N TRP A 25 21.70 -10.53 -11.23
CA TRP A 25 20.38 -10.37 -10.60
C TRP A 25 19.28 -9.99 -11.61
N ASP A 26 19.63 -9.21 -12.62
CA ASP A 26 18.76 -8.67 -13.67
C ASP A 26 18.41 -9.67 -14.77
N ALA A 27 19.18 -10.76 -14.88
CA ALA A 27 18.93 -11.82 -15.87
C ALA A 27 17.69 -12.67 -15.55
N GLN A 28 17.16 -12.58 -14.33
CA GLN A 28 16.03 -13.40 -13.90
C GLN A 28 14.69 -12.75 -14.28
N PRO A 29 13.67 -13.54 -14.67
CA PRO A 29 12.32 -13.01 -14.81
C PRO A 29 11.87 -12.43 -13.46
N ASP A 30 11.13 -11.33 -13.50
CA ASP A 30 10.62 -10.65 -12.31
C ASP A 30 11.71 -10.16 -11.33
N ALA A 31 12.95 -9.95 -11.80
CA ALA A 31 14.07 -9.47 -10.98
C ALA A 31 13.70 -8.26 -10.10
N LEU A 32 13.00 -7.27 -10.67
CA LEU A 32 12.57 -6.08 -9.95
C LEU A 32 11.55 -6.39 -8.85
N LYS A 33 10.62 -7.32 -9.09
CA LYS A 33 9.68 -7.76 -8.05
C LYS A 33 10.41 -8.45 -6.91
N ARG A 34 11.39 -9.29 -7.24
CA ARG A 34 12.22 -9.97 -6.22
C ARG A 34 13.01 -8.97 -5.39
N VAL A 35 13.61 -7.96 -6.01
CA VAL A 35 14.33 -6.91 -5.28
C VAL A 35 13.35 -6.13 -4.40
N ALA A 36 12.20 -5.70 -4.92
CA ALA A 36 11.19 -4.98 -4.15
C ALA A 36 10.67 -5.82 -2.97
N ARG A 37 10.44 -7.12 -3.17
CA ARG A 37 10.04 -8.05 -2.10
C ARG A 37 11.16 -8.27 -1.09
N GLY A 38 12.40 -8.43 -1.56
CA GLY A 38 13.58 -8.62 -0.73
C GLY A 38 13.82 -7.42 0.18
N LEU A 39 13.67 -6.19 -0.33
CA LEU A 39 13.77 -4.95 0.44
C LEU A 39 12.78 -4.92 1.63
N ALA A 40 11.60 -5.53 1.49
CA ALA A 40 10.63 -5.59 2.59
C ALA A 40 11.14 -6.39 3.80
N ASN A 41 12.05 -7.35 3.59
CA ASN A 41 12.71 -8.07 4.69
C ASN A 41 13.75 -7.19 5.41
N TYR A 42 14.20 -6.12 4.76
CA TYR A 42 15.12 -5.10 5.27
C TYR A 42 14.39 -3.79 5.57
N GLU A 43 13.15 -3.89 6.04
CA GLU A 43 12.37 -2.75 6.56
C GLU A 43 11.99 -1.68 5.52
N VAL A 44 12.23 -1.94 4.23
CA VAL A 44 11.98 -1.00 3.13
C VAL A 44 10.88 -1.53 2.22
N LEU A 45 9.79 -0.77 2.09
CA LEU A 45 8.71 -1.01 1.15
C LEU A 45 8.69 0.09 0.09
N VAL A 46 8.68 -0.31 -1.18
CA VAL A 46 8.44 0.61 -2.29
C VAL A 46 6.99 0.47 -2.74
N LEU A 47 6.25 1.58 -2.70
CA LEU A 47 4.89 1.69 -3.18
C LEU A 47 4.89 2.31 -4.57
N MET A 48 4.04 1.79 -5.46
CA MET A 48 3.82 2.36 -6.78
C MET A 48 2.31 2.58 -7.00
N GLY A 49 1.96 3.75 -7.53
CA GLY A 49 0.57 4.10 -7.83
C GLY A 49 0.43 4.87 -9.14
N GLY A 50 -0.63 4.61 -9.89
CA GLY A 50 -1.00 5.38 -11.08
C GLY A 50 -2.18 6.31 -10.81
N LEU A 51 -2.13 7.54 -11.30
CA LEU A 51 -3.29 8.43 -11.27
C LEU A 51 -4.13 8.32 -12.56
N PRO A 52 -5.47 8.19 -12.45
CA PRO A 52 -6.35 8.33 -13.59
C PRO A 52 -6.27 9.76 -14.13
N GLN A 53 -6.59 9.94 -15.42
CA GLN A 53 -6.45 11.23 -16.10
C GLN A 53 -7.22 12.36 -15.38
N ALA A 54 -8.40 12.07 -14.85
CA ALA A 54 -9.22 13.03 -14.10
C ALA A 54 -8.54 13.58 -12.82
N ALA A 55 -7.63 12.81 -12.21
CA ALA A 55 -6.94 13.17 -10.98
C ALA A 55 -5.55 13.82 -11.23
N ARG A 56 -5.18 14.09 -12.50
CA ARG A 56 -3.86 14.65 -12.84
C ARG A 56 -3.74 16.16 -12.64
N ASN A 57 -4.84 16.86 -12.38
CA ASN A 57 -4.84 18.31 -12.15
C ASN A 57 -4.24 18.68 -10.78
N ASP A 58 -4.33 17.78 -9.80
CA ASP A 58 -3.77 17.95 -8.45
C ASP A 58 -3.13 16.63 -7.97
N PRO A 59 -2.02 16.20 -8.61
CA PRO A 59 -1.43 14.91 -8.31
C PRO A 59 -0.83 14.86 -6.90
N ALA A 60 -0.32 15.98 -6.40
CA ALA A 60 0.31 16.07 -5.09
C ALA A 60 -0.69 15.71 -3.98
N ARG A 61 -1.86 16.34 -3.95
CA ARG A 61 -2.89 16.05 -2.94
C ARG A 61 -3.34 14.59 -2.96
N HIS A 62 -3.53 14.01 -4.14
CA HIS A 62 -3.95 12.61 -4.24
C HIS A 62 -2.86 11.64 -3.78
N ILE A 63 -1.60 11.91 -4.11
CA ILE A 63 -0.45 11.11 -3.68
C ILE A 63 -0.24 11.24 -2.16
N GLU A 64 -0.35 12.43 -1.60
CA GLU A 64 -0.25 12.67 -0.15
C GLU A 64 -1.36 11.95 0.63
N ASN A 65 -2.61 12.02 0.15
CA ASN A 65 -3.72 11.30 0.78
C ASN A 65 -3.53 9.78 0.72
N TRP A 66 -2.97 9.30 -0.38
CA TRP A 66 -2.67 7.89 -0.57
C TRP A 66 -1.59 7.40 0.39
N THR A 67 -0.48 8.11 0.49
CA THR A 67 0.60 7.75 1.43
C THR A 67 0.18 7.93 2.89
N ALA A 68 -0.63 8.95 3.20
CA ALA A 68 -1.21 9.15 4.53
C ALA A 68 -2.13 8.00 4.96
N ALA A 69 -2.74 7.26 4.03
CA ALA A 69 -3.53 6.08 4.38
C ALA A 69 -2.65 4.92 4.88
N TYR A 70 -1.49 4.69 4.25
CA TYR A 70 -0.49 3.72 4.74
C TYR A 70 0.07 4.11 6.10
N ALA A 71 0.38 5.40 6.29
CA ALA A 71 0.81 5.95 7.58
C ALA A 71 -0.21 5.67 8.68
N ARG A 72 -1.50 5.95 8.43
CA ARG A 72 -2.58 5.69 9.40
C ARG A 72 -2.74 4.21 9.74
N LEU A 73 -2.64 3.32 8.75
CA LEU A 73 -2.71 1.88 9.00
C LEU A 73 -1.52 1.39 9.83
N HIS A 74 -0.31 1.87 9.53
CA HIS A 74 0.86 1.56 10.36
C HIS A 74 0.69 2.06 11.79
N GLN A 75 0.28 3.31 11.98
CA GLN A 75 0.07 3.88 13.31
C GLN A 75 -1.01 3.13 14.09
N LEU A 76 -2.10 2.70 13.43
CA LEU A 76 -3.12 1.87 14.05
C LEU A 76 -2.53 0.55 14.57
N VAL A 77 -1.85 -0.21 13.70
CA VAL A 77 -1.38 -1.56 14.05
C VAL A 77 -0.17 -1.49 14.99
N ILE A 78 0.87 -0.76 14.60
CA ILE A 78 2.14 -0.71 15.33
C ILE A 78 2.06 0.23 16.53
N GLY A 79 1.32 1.32 16.46
CA GLY A 79 1.08 2.17 17.65
C GLY A 79 0.35 1.42 18.77
N THR A 80 -0.49 0.45 18.42
CA THR A 80 -1.20 -0.37 19.41
C THR A 80 -0.36 -1.55 19.89
N LEU A 81 0.33 -2.26 18.99
CA LEU A 81 1.12 -3.46 19.34
C LEU A 81 2.49 -3.12 19.94
N PHE A 82 3.16 -2.12 19.39
CA PHE A 82 4.56 -1.80 19.66
C PHE A 82 4.73 -0.27 19.78
N PRO A 83 4.13 0.38 20.80
CA PRO A 83 4.12 1.84 20.91
C PRO A 83 5.53 2.48 20.89
N ASN A 84 6.53 1.78 21.43
CA ASN A 84 7.93 2.24 21.44
C ASN A 84 8.63 2.14 20.07
N TYR A 85 8.02 1.44 19.10
CA TYR A 85 8.57 1.18 17.78
C TYR A 85 7.63 1.63 16.64
N ALA A 86 6.67 2.52 16.94
CA ALA A 86 5.75 3.08 15.97
C ALA A 86 6.41 4.09 14.99
N GLY A 87 7.74 4.25 15.08
CA GLY A 87 8.51 5.11 14.20
C GLY A 87 8.60 4.54 12.79
N PHE A 88 8.23 5.36 11.80
CA PHE A 88 8.40 5.07 10.38
C PHE A 88 8.72 6.35 9.61
N SER A 89 9.30 6.20 8.43
CA SER A 89 9.53 7.27 7.46
C SER A 89 8.79 6.92 6.18
N LEU A 90 8.12 7.92 5.60
CA LEU A 90 7.50 7.80 4.30
C LEU A 90 7.98 8.97 3.43
N THR A 91 8.68 8.64 2.36
CA THR A 91 9.32 9.61 1.46
C THR A 91 8.77 9.50 0.06
N LEU A 92 8.52 10.66 -0.55
CA LEU A 92 8.14 10.79 -1.96
C LEU A 92 9.36 11.32 -2.73
N PRO A 93 10.00 10.53 -3.61
CA PRO A 93 11.14 11.00 -4.38
C PRO A 93 10.75 12.16 -5.32
N ASP A 94 9.54 12.09 -5.89
CA ASP A 94 8.93 13.09 -6.75
C ASP A 94 7.40 12.86 -6.83
N TYR A 95 6.69 13.74 -7.55
CA TYR A 95 5.26 13.60 -7.85
C TYR A 95 4.98 13.15 -9.31
N ALA A 96 5.99 12.70 -10.04
CA ALA A 96 5.84 12.27 -11.43
C ALA A 96 5.22 10.87 -11.54
N GLN A 97 4.53 10.62 -12.64
CA GLN A 97 3.75 9.39 -12.84
C GLN A 97 4.57 8.24 -13.44
N PRO A 98 4.42 6.98 -12.95
CA PRO A 98 3.57 6.55 -11.84
C PRO A 98 4.16 6.97 -10.48
N ALA A 99 3.34 7.48 -9.56
CA ALA A 99 3.79 7.89 -8.23
C ALA A 99 4.60 6.78 -7.54
N LEU A 100 5.73 7.17 -6.94
CA LEU A 100 6.58 6.29 -6.15
C LEU A 100 6.63 6.82 -4.72
N ALA A 101 6.51 5.93 -3.75
CA ALA A 101 6.76 6.25 -2.35
C ALA A 101 7.67 5.19 -1.74
N VAL A 102 8.59 5.62 -0.88
CA VAL A 102 9.47 4.76 -0.11
C VAL A 102 9.03 4.81 1.33
N TYR A 103 8.66 3.65 1.87
CA TYR A 103 8.20 3.46 3.22
C TYR A 103 9.25 2.67 3.99
N VAL A 104 9.75 3.21 5.09
CA VAL A 104 10.78 2.57 5.93
C VAL A 104 10.26 2.50 7.36
N ALA A 105 10.23 1.32 7.98
CA ALA A 105 9.73 1.17 9.34
C ALA A 105 10.52 0.12 10.12
N GLN A 106 10.73 0.34 11.42
CA GLN A 106 11.57 -0.50 12.27
C GLN A 106 10.99 -1.92 12.53
N ILE A 107 9.73 -2.14 12.19
CA ILE A 107 9.05 -3.42 12.41
C ILE A 107 8.95 -4.17 11.07
N SER A 108 9.99 -4.95 10.77
CA SER A 108 10.07 -5.79 9.57
C SER A 108 8.81 -6.66 9.33
N PRO A 109 8.18 -7.29 10.34
CA PRO A 109 6.92 -8.01 10.14
C PRO A 109 5.80 -7.19 9.50
N MET A 110 5.69 -5.90 9.85
CA MET A 110 4.67 -5.00 9.30
C MET A 110 4.97 -4.66 7.83
N VAL A 111 6.22 -4.31 7.54
CA VAL A 111 6.67 -4.05 6.16
C VAL A 111 6.46 -5.29 5.29
N GLY A 112 6.80 -6.46 5.84
CA GLY A 112 6.55 -7.77 5.25
C GLY A 112 5.08 -8.03 4.98
N ALA A 113 4.19 -7.73 5.93
CA ALA A 113 2.74 -7.89 5.79
C ALA A 113 2.15 -6.94 4.73
N MET A 114 2.62 -5.70 4.70
CA MET A 114 2.20 -4.74 3.68
C MET A 114 2.61 -5.21 2.28
N ALA A 115 3.86 -5.62 2.11
CA ALA A 115 4.40 -6.11 0.84
C ALA A 115 3.76 -7.44 0.38
N GLY A 116 3.53 -8.37 1.31
CA GLY A 116 3.08 -9.73 1.00
C GLY A 116 1.57 -9.92 0.97
N TYR A 117 0.79 -9.00 1.56
CA TYR A 117 -0.67 -9.12 1.64
C TYR A 117 -1.38 -7.85 1.20
N LEU A 118 -1.12 -6.72 1.86
CA LEU A 118 -1.91 -5.50 1.66
C LEU A 118 -1.76 -4.90 0.26
N VAL A 119 -0.54 -4.63 -0.20
CA VAL A 119 -0.28 -3.95 -1.48
C VAL A 119 -0.76 -4.80 -2.67
N PRO A 120 -0.44 -6.11 -2.76
CA PRO A 120 -1.00 -6.96 -3.81
C PRO A 120 -2.53 -7.04 -3.77
N TYR A 121 -3.11 -7.06 -2.57
CA TYR A 121 -4.56 -7.02 -2.40
C TYR A 121 -5.19 -5.76 -2.97
N LEU A 122 -4.71 -4.59 -2.54
CA LEU A 122 -5.22 -3.30 -3.02
C LEU A 122 -5.09 -3.20 -4.54
N ALA A 123 -3.95 -3.58 -5.12
CA ALA A 123 -3.75 -3.58 -6.57
C ALA A 123 -4.73 -4.50 -7.32
N SER A 124 -5.03 -5.68 -6.78
CA SER A 124 -5.95 -6.62 -7.41
C SER A 124 -7.44 -6.25 -7.23
N ARG A 125 -7.80 -5.60 -6.12
CA ARG A 125 -9.20 -5.32 -5.75
C ARG A 125 -9.70 -3.93 -6.05
N GLN A 126 -8.83 -2.94 -6.23
CA GLN A 126 -9.27 -1.56 -6.45
C GLN A 126 -10.10 -1.36 -7.73
N ALA A 127 -9.94 -2.23 -8.73
CA ALA A 127 -10.78 -2.22 -9.94
C ALA A 127 -12.19 -2.83 -9.73
N HIS A 128 -12.44 -3.50 -8.60
CA HIS A 128 -13.69 -4.18 -8.32
C HIS A 128 -14.63 -3.27 -7.51
N THR A 129 -15.90 -3.21 -7.92
CA THR A 129 -16.91 -2.32 -7.30
C THR A 129 -17.36 -2.81 -5.92
N HIS A 130 -17.24 -4.11 -5.64
CA HIS A 130 -17.72 -4.71 -4.41
C HIS A 130 -16.65 -5.58 -3.78
N VAL A 131 -16.24 -5.21 -2.57
CA VAL A 131 -15.35 -6.00 -1.70
C VAL A 131 -16.14 -6.35 -0.45
N SER A 132 -16.21 -7.64 -0.12
CA SER A 132 -16.97 -8.09 1.04
C SER A 132 -16.22 -7.82 2.34
N GLU A 133 -16.95 -7.60 3.43
CA GLU A 133 -16.36 -7.39 4.76
C GLU A 133 -15.59 -8.63 5.24
N GLY A 134 -16.11 -9.83 4.97
CA GLY A 134 -15.44 -11.08 5.31
C GLY A 134 -14.09 -11.22 4.60
N GLU A 135 -13.97 -10.75 3.36
CA GLU A 135 -12.70 -10.74 2.63
C GLU A 135 -11.67 -9.80 3.28
N LEU A 136 -12.11 -8.58 3.65
CA LEU A 136 -11.26 -7.63 4.37
C LEU A 136 -10.87 -8.15 5.76
N ARG A 137 -11.76 -8.91 6.41
CA ARG A 137 -11.46 -9.56 7.69
C ARG A 137 -10.35 -10.59 7.55
N VAL A 138 -10.43 -11.48 6.56
CA VAL A 138 -9.37 -12.48 6.29
C VAL A 138 -8.04 -11.79 5.99
N LEU A 139 -8.05 -10.70 5.22
CA LEU A 139 -6.83 -9.92 4.97
C LEU A 139 -6.25 -9.34 6.27
N MET A 140 -7.10 -8.73 7.10
CA MET A 140 -6.65 -8.09 8.33
C MET A 140 -6.15 -9.12 9.34
N ASP A 141 -6.82 -10.26 9.46
CA ASP A 141 -6.37 -11.38 10.30
C ASP A 141 -4.99 -11.88 9.83
N ALA A 142 -4.74 -11.99 8.52
CA ALA A 142 -3.43 -12.37 7.98
C ALA A 142 -2.34 -11.31 8.24
N ILE A 143 -2.68 -10.02 8.23
CA ILE A 143 -1.76 -8.93 8.61
C ILE A 143 -1.43 -9.03 10.10
N LEU A 144 -2.44 -9.21 10.97
CA LEU A 144 -2.29 -9.32 12.43
C LEU A 144 -1.49 -10.56 12.84
N ASP A 145 -1.74 -11.70 12.19
CA ASP A 145 -0.96 -12.94 12.36
C ASP A 145 0.52 -12.70 12.01
N ARG A 146 0.78 -12.00 10.90
CA ARG A 146 2.16 -11.72 10.47
C ARG A 146 2.92 -10.82 11.45
N VAL A 147 2.25 -9.89 12.11
CA VAL A 147 2.87 -9.00 13.12
C VAL A 147 2.89 -9.60 14.53
N ALA A 148 2.58 -10.90 14.68
CA ALA A 148 2.55 -11.62 15.96
C ALA A 148 1.63 -10.95 16.99
N ALA A 149 0.39 -10.67 16.59
CA ALA A 149 -0.65 -10.11 17.46
C ALA A 149 -1.44 -11.18 18.23
N ASP A 150 -0.89 -12.39 18.40
CA ASP A 150 -1.52 -13.55 19.03
C ASP A 150 -1.72 -13.39 20.54
N ASP A 151 -0.87 -12.61 21.20
CA ASP A 151 -0.97 -12.31 22.63
C ASP A 151 -2.00 -11.23 22.97
N LEU A 152 -2.69 -10.65 21.98
CA LEU A 152 -3.69 -9.62 22.22
C LEU A 152 -4.95 -10.18 22.89
N SER A 153 -5.49 -9.41 23.82
CA SER A 153 -6.84 -9.67 24.31
C SER A 153 -7.86 -9.58 23.15
N ARG A 154 -8.85 -10.47 23.16
CA ARG A 154 -9.91 -10.52 22.12
C ARG A 154 -10.56 -9.15 21.84
N PRO A 155 -10.88 -8.31 22.85
CA PRO A 155 -11.44 -6.98 22.60
C PRO A 155 -10.51 -6.08 21.78
N ILE A 156 -9.21 -6.03 22.11
CA ILE A 156 -8.23 -5.20 21.40
C ILE A 156 -8.01 -5.72 19.98
N TYR A 157 -7.90 -7.05 19.82
CA TYR A 157 -7.78 -7.67 18.51
C TYR A 157 -8.97 -7.31 17.60
N ASN A 158 -10.20 -7.43 18.11
CA ASN A 158 -11.40 -7.12 17.33
C ASN A 158 -11.51 -5.64 16.97
N MET A 159 -11.12 -4.74 17.88
CA MET A 159 -11.04 -3.31 17.61
C MET A 159 -10.05 -3.03 16.49
N LEU A 160 -8.81 -3.53 16.61
CA LEU A 160 -7.77 -3.36 15.58
C LEU A 160 -8.21 -3.91 14.23
N ALA A 161 -8.83 -5.09 14.22
CA ALA A 161 -9.32 -5.69 13.00
C ALA A 161 -10.40 -4.81 12.35
N GLN A 162 -11.37 -4.31 13.13
CA GLN A 162 -12.44 -3.47 12.62
C GLN A 162 -11.92 -2.14 12.07
N ASP A 163 -11.07 -1.45 12.82
CA ASP A 163 -10.51 -0.16 12.41
C ASP A 163 -9.59 -0.32 11.19
N GLY A 164 -8.82 -1.42 11.16
CA GLY A 164 -7.99 -1.79 10.02
C GLY A 164 -8.82 -2.03 8.75
N ILE A 165 -9.93 -2.76 8.87
CA ILE A 165 -10.89 -2.97 7.75
C ILE A 165 -11.42 -1.65 7.20
N GLN A 166 -11.77 -0.69 8.07
CA GLN A 166 -12.25 0.63 7.63
C GLN A 166 -11.17 1.40 6.88
N LEU A 167 -9.92 1.37 7.36
CA LEU A 167 -8.79 2.00 6.66
C LEU A 167 -8.52 1.34 5.30
N ILE A 168 -8.53 0.01 5.22
CA ILE A 168 -8.32 -0.71 3.95
C ILE A 168 -9.45 -0.38 2.97
N ARG A 169 -10.70 -0.30 3.44
CA ARG A 169 -11.84 0.14 2.62
C ARG A 169 -11.63 1.55 2.10
N GLN A 170 -11.18 2.48 2.95
CA GLN A 170 -10.81 3.82 2.51
C GLN A 170 -9.72 3.78 1.43
N MET A 171 -8.68 2.96 1.62
CA MET A 171 -7.57 2.82 0.66
C MET A 171 -8.04 2.33 -0.72
N LEU A 172 -9.02 1.41 -0.75
CA LEU A 172 -9.62 0.93 -2.00
C LEU A 172 -10.41 2.01 -2.75
N THR A 173 -10.91 3.04 -2.05
CA THR A 173 -11.65 4.15 -2.68
C THR A 173 -10.78 5.30 -3.15
N LEU A 174 -9.46 5.25 -2.89
CA LEU A 174 -8.56 6.33 -3.26
C LEU A 174 -8.41 6.46 -4.78
N PRO A 175 -8.19 7.69 -5.31
CA PRO A 175 -7.97 7.90 -6.74
C PRO A 175 -6.68 7.28 -7.27
N VAL A 176 -5.65 7.11 -6.42
CA VAL A 176 -4.37 6.49 -6.81
C VAL A 176 -4.57 4.98 -6.96
N GLN A 177 -4.44 4.47 -8.19
CA GLN A 177 -4.52 3.05 -8.50
C GLN A 177 -3.23 2.34 -8.11
N HIS A 178 -3.32 1.37 -7.20
CA HIS A 178 -2.18 0.60 -6.74
C HIS A 178 -1.59 -0.26 -7.87
N ILE A 179 -0.27 -0.22 -8.01
CA ILE A 179 0.47 -1.09 -8.92
C ILE A 179 1.30 -2.04 -8.06
N ALA A 180 0.99 -3.33 -8.11
CA ALA A 180 1.71 -4.34 -7.35
C ALA A 180 3.15 -4.48 -7.85
N LEU A 181 4.11 -4.19 -6.98
CA LEU A 181 5.53 -4.51 -7.17
C LEU A 181 5.92 -5.87 -6.58
N THR A 182 5.03 -6.44 -5.77
CA THR A 182 5.22 -7.71 -5.06
C THR A 182 4.02 -8.61 -5.29
N ASP A 183 4.22 -9.91 -5.11
CA ASP A 183 3.15 -10.90 -5.20
C ASP A 183 2.69 -11.32 -3.78
N PHE A 184 1.58 -12.05 -3.70
CA PHE A 184 1.07 -12.54 -2.43
C PHE A 184 2.00 -13.60 -1.81
N ASP A 185 2.28 -13.49 -0.51
CA ASP A 185 3.03 -14.51 0.23
C ASP A 185 2.27 -15.83 0.36
N ARG A 186 0.94 -15.73 0.50
CA ARG A 186 0.02 -16.87 0.61
C ARG A 186 -1.25 -16.56 -0.17
N LYS A 187 -1.83 -17.59 -0.79
CA LYS A 187 -3.13 -17.48 -1.45
C LYS A 187 -4.23 -17.33 -0.37
N LEU A 188 -4.59 -16.09 -0.05
CA LEU A 188 -5.66 -15.78 0.90
C LEU A 188 -7.06 -15.91 0.27
N PHE A 189 -7.15 -15.72 -1.04
CA PHE A 189 -8.40 -15.68 -1.78
C PHE A 189 -8.32 -16.65 -2.95
N ALA A 190 -9.45 -17.28 -3.27
CA ALA A 190 -9.58 -17.99 -4.53
C ALA A 190 -9.34 -17.01 -5.69
N ASP A 191 -8.69 -17.47 -6.76
CA ASP A 191 -8.47 -16.67 -7.95
C ASP A 191 -9.83 -16.18 -8.45
N VAL A 192 -10.10 -14.87 -8.31
CA VAL A 192 -11.31 -14.29 -8.87
C VAL A 192 -11.19 -14.46 -10.38
N PRO A 193 -12.16 -15.13 -11.04
CA PRO A 193 -12.11 -15.32 -12.47
C PRO A 193 -11.92 -13.96 -13.11
N LYS A 194 -10.76 -13.77 -13.77
CA LYS A 194 -10.53 -12.56 -14.57
C LYS A 194 -11.74 -12.47 -15.49
N PRO A 195 -12.54 -11.38 -15.47
CA PRO A 195 -13.77 -11.32 -16.25
C PRO A 195 -13.38 -11.64 -17.68
N SER A 196 -13.82 -12.81 -18.14
CA SER A 196 -13.58 -13.25 -19.50
C SER A 196 -14.36 -12.26 -20.34
N ILE A 197 -13.65 -11.33 -20.98
CA ILE A 197 -14.20 -10.48 -22.02
C ILE A 197 -14.48 -11.42 -23.18
N MET A 198 -15.53 -12.24 -23.07
CA MET A 198 -16.06 -12.93 -24.22
C MET A 198 -16.49 -11.83 -25.17
N PRO A 199 -15.95 -11.77 -26.39
CA PRO A 199 -16.45 -10.84 -27.39
C PRO A 199 -17.96 -11.05 -27.50
N PRO A 200 -18.75 -9.97 -27.60
CA PRO A 200 -20.20 -10.06 -27.67
C PRO A 200 -20.55 -11.01 -28.81
N LYS A 201 -21.13 -12.17 -28.47
CA LYS A 201 -21.77 -13.03 -29.45
C LYS A 201 -22.87 -12.18 -30.07
N THR A 202 -22.68 -11.79 -31.32
CA THR A 202 -23.70 -11.22 -32.19
C THR A 202 -24.79 -12.27 -32.40
N GLY A 203 -25.64 -12.43 -31.39
CA GLY A 203 -26.90 -13.14 -31.52
C GLY A 203 -27.86 -12.28 -32.35
N PRO A 204 -28.63 -12.87 -33.28
CA PRO A 204 -29.63 -12.14 -34.04
C PRO A 204 -30.67 -11.49 -33.11
N LEU A 205 -31.00 -10.23 -33.39
CA LEU A 205 -32.00 -9.44 -32.66
C LEU A 205 -33.31 -10.23 -32.54
N PRO A 206 -33.83 -10.49 -31.33
CA PRO A 206 -35.20 -10.92 -31.18
C PRO A 206 -36.14 -9.76 -31.53
N THR A 207 -37.04 -10.02 -32.46
CA THR A 207 -38.13 -9.13 -32.86
C THR A 207 -39.02 -8.84 -31.65
N VAL A 208 -39.02 -7.59 -31.18
CA VAL A 208 -39.87 -7.12 -30.09
C VAL A 208 -41.31 -7.03 -30.60
N LYS A 209 -42.19 -7.86 -30.04
CA LYS A 209 -43.65 -7.73 -30.17
C LYS A 209 -44.11 -6.56 -29.27
N PRO A 210 -44.97 -5.65 -29.74
CA PRO A 210 -45.48 -4.57 -28.90
C PRO A 210 -46.34 -5.16 -27.78
N SER A 211 -45.99 -4.89 -26.53
CA SER A 211 -46.80 -5.22 -25.37
C SER A 211 -47.67 -4.02 -25.04
N ASP A 212 -48.99 -4.23 -25.02
CA ASP A 212 -50.00 -3.25 -24.62
C ASP A 212 -49.77 -2.78 -23.17
N SER A 213 -49.46 -1.50 -23.04
CA SER A 213 -49.32 -0.82 -21.74
C SER A 213 -50.70 -0.44 -21.22
N LYS A 214 -51.15 -1.11 -20.15
CA LYS A 214 -52.31 -0.69 -19.36
C LYS A 214 -51.88 0.40 -18.35
N PRO A 215 -52.63 1.50 -18.17
CA PRO A 215 -52.28 2.55 -17.22
C PRO A 215 -52.57 2.08 -15.78
N THR A 216 -51.56 2.10 -14.91
CA THR A 216 -51.70 1.87 -13.47
C THR A 216 -51.68 3.21 -12.73
N ALA A 217 -52.60 3.32 -11.77
CA ALA A 217 -53.03 4.48 -11.00
C ALA A 217 -51.92 5.19 -10.19
N PRO A 218 -52.17 6.43 -9.70
CA PRO A 218 -51.19 7.25 -9.00
C PRO A 218 -50.88 6.75 -7.59
N ALA A 219 -49.63 6.93 -7.17
CA ALA A 219 -49.10 6.59 -5.86
C ALA A 219 -49.62 7.54 -4.76
N PRO A 220 -49.79 7.07 -3.51
CA PRO A 220 -50.18 7.90 -2.38
C PRO A 220 -49.03 8.78 -1.87
N GLU A 221 -49.40 10.00 -1.51
CA GLU A 221 -48.58 11.07 -0.96
C GLU A 221 -48.10 10.72 0.46
N VAL A 222 -46.78 10.70 0.65
CA VAL A 222 -46.12 10.42 1.94
C VAL A 222 -45.92 11.74 2.70
N PRO A 223 -46.36 11.85 3.97
CA PRO A 223 -46.19 13.08 4.75
C PRO A 223 -44.74 13.33 5.17
N PRO A 224 -44.34 14.60 5.37
CA PRO A 224 -42.97 14.98 5.70
C PRO A 224 -42.56 14.56 7.12
N PRO A 225 -41.30 14.15 7.34
CA PRO A 225 -40.78 13.82 8.67
C PRO A 225 -40.60 15.08 9.53
N ALA A 226 -40.88 14.92 10.83
CA ALA A 226 -40.71 15.96 11.85
C ALA A 226 -39.22 16.31 12.09
N PRO A 227 -38.91 17.56 12.48
CA PRO A 227 -37.55 17.99 12.77
C PRO A 227 -37.01 17.32 14.03
N SER A 228 -35.87 16.64 13.89
CA SER A 228 -35.16 15.95 14.97
C SER A 228 -34.14 16.90 15.61
N ASP A 229 -34.41 17.36 16.83
CA ASP A 229 -33.51 18.15 17.67
C ASP A 229 -32.30 17.32 18.11
N SER A 230 -31.24 17.34 17.30
CA SER A 230 -29.93 16.77 17.67
C SER A 230 -29.00 17.88 18.15
N LYS A 231 -28.82 17.92 19.47
CA LYS A 231 -27.87 18.78 20.18
C LYS A 231 -26.43 18.46 19.70
N PRO A 232 -25.61 19.45 19.30
CA PRO A 232 -24.26 19.19 18.82
C PRO A 232 -23.36 18.68 19.95
N THR A 233 -22.93 17.42 19.86
CA THR A 233 -21.82 16.90 20.68
C THR A 233 -20.53 17.52 20.19
N ALA A 234 -19.77 18.12 21.11
CA ALA A 234 -18.51 18.78 20.83
C ALA A 234 -17.52 17.84 20.11
N PRO A 235 -16.82 18.33 19.07
CA PRO A 235 -15.87 17.52 18.31
C PRO A 235 -14.71 17.07 19.20
N ALA A 236 -14.32 15.80 19.07
CA ALA A 236 -13.15 15.24 19.73
C ALA A 236 -11.88 16.01 19.31
N PRO A 237 -10.89 16.17 20.22
CA PRO A 237 -9.64 16.83 19.92
C PRO A 237 -8.90 16.12 18.78
N LEU A 238 -8.42 16.89 17.80
CA LEU A 238 -7.64 16.39 16.68
C LEU A 238 -6.33 15.76 17.19
N PRO A 239 -5.88 14.63 16.60
CA PRO A 239 -4.57 14.08 16.90
C PRO A 239 -3.46 15.07 16.52
N PRO A 240 -2.30 15.00 17.19
CA PRO A 240 -1.18 15.89 16.90
C PRO A 240 -0.71 15.78 15.45
N PRO A 241 -0.16 16.87 14.86
CA PRO A 241 0.36 16.85 13.50
C PRO A 241 1.47 15.80 13.38
N ILE A 242 1.38 14.94 12.36
CA ILE A 242 2.47 14.04 11.99
C ILE A 242 3.64 14.94 11.56
N GLU A 243 4.72 14.95 12.35
CA GLU A 243 5.95 15.63 11.96
C GLU A 243 6.44 15.02 10.64
N ARG A 244 6.41 15.82 9.57
CA ARG A 244 7.08 15.50 8.33
C ARG A 244 8.57 15.42 8.64
N VAL A 245 9.09 14.20 8.82
CA VAL A 245 10.53 13.95 8.81
C VAL A 245 10.99 14.20 7.37
N VAL A 246 11.36 15.45 7.10
CA VAL A 246 12.09 15.82 5.89
C VAL A 246 13.46 15.18 6.02
N LEU A 247 13.66 14.03 5.35
CA LEU A 247 14.99 13.50 5.13
C LEU A 247 15.79 14.61 4.45
N HIS A 248 16.67 15.23 5.24
CA HIS A 248 17.68 16.10 4.69
C HIS A 248 18.43 15.26 3.66
N PRO A 249 18.74 15.79 2.46
CA PRO A 249 19.58 15.09 1.52
C PRO A 249 20.83 14.66 2.29
N ILE A 250 20.98 13.34 2.48
CA ILE A 250 22.11 12.77 3.18
C ILE A 250 23.30 13.14 2.31
N LYS A 251 24.06 14.15 2.73
CA LYS A 251 25.35 14.48 2.12
C LYS A 251 26.10 13.15 2.02
N PRO A 252 26.52 12.72 0.82
CA PRO A 252 27.24 11.47 0.67
C PRO A 252 28.37 11.50 1.70
N ALA A 253 28.38 10.51 2.58
CA ALA A 253 29.40 10.39 3.61
C ALA A 253 30.74 10.53 2.90
N ASP A 254 31.49 11.55 3.32
CA ASP A 254 32.82 11.87 2.81
C ASP A 254 33.64 10.57 2.97
N ARG A 255 33.79 9.83 1.86
CA ARG A 255 34.60 8.61 1.78
C ARG A 255 36.04 9.05 1.97
N ARG A 256 36.42 9.31 3.23
CA ARG A 256 37.80 9.28 3.64
C ARG A 256 38.26 7.86 3.41
N SER A 257 38.95 7.67 2.29
CA SER A 257 39.65 6.43 1.96
C SER A 257 40.43 5.98 3.21
N PRO A 258 40.34 4.70 3.60
CA PRO A 258 41.23 4.19 4.63
C PRO A 258 42.69 4.47 4.21
N PRO A 259 43.57 4.85 5.15
CA PRO A 259 44.97 5.04 4.84
C PRO A 259 45.52 3.75 4.23
N ALA A 260 46.24 3.89 3.11
CA ALA A 260 46.84 2.76 2.43
C ALA A 260 47.73 1.96 3.41
N PRO A 261 47.69 0.62 3.38
CA PRO A 261 48.57 -0.20 4.21
C PRO A 261 50.03 0.12 3.88
N GLY A 262 50.77 0.62 4.87
CA GLY A 262 52.17 0.97 4.75
C GLY A 262 52.99 -0.25 4.32
N TRP A 263 53.60 -0.17 3.14
CA TRP A 263 54.62 -1.12 2.72
C TRP A 263 55.91 -0.86 3.51
N GLU A 264 56.11 -1.60 4.60
CA GLU A 264 57.41 -1.71 5.25
C GLU A 264 58.39 -2.39 4.28
N LYS A 265 59.43 -1.65 3.88
CA LYS A 265 60.54 -2.20 3.10
C LYS A 265 61.34 -3.19 3.96
N PRO A 266 61.65 -4.39 3.46
CA PRO A 266 62.48 -5.34 4.20
C PRO A 266 63.90 -4.78 4.37
N LYS A 267 64.38 -4.78 5.62
CA LYS A 267 65.77 -4.42 5.95
C LYS A 267 66.73 -5.44 5.33
N PRO A 268 67.84 -4.99 4.72
CA PRO A 268 68.89 -5.91 4.25
C PRO A 268 69.55 -6.59 5.45
N LYS A 269 69.69 -7.91 5.39
CA LYS A 269 70.51 -8.68 6.34
C LYS A 269 71.98 -8.47 5.96
N SER A 270 72.77 -7.99 6.93
CA SER A 270 74.24 -8.06 6.91
C SER A 270 74.71 -9.40 7.48
#